data_AF-A0A536FFL2-F1
#
_entry.id   AF-A0A536FFL2-F1
#
_cell.length_a   1.000
_cell.length_b   1.000
_cell.length_c   1.000
_cell.angle_alpha   90.00
_cell.angle_beta   90.00
_cell.angle_gamma   90.00
#
_symmetry.space_group_name_H-M   'P 1'
#
loop_
_entity.id
_entity.type
_entity.pdbx_description
1 polymer ?
#
loop_
_entity_poly.entity_id
_entity_poly.type
_entity_poly.pdbx_seq_one_letter_code
_entity_poly.pdbx_strand_id
1 'polypeptide(L)'
;MEAPGGPGAPPMWGPGRKMAFGAAPGSRSKLWYTLAEGTLSEVFFPFLDHVALHELRFFASAGGAPPVDDSADGQHSISWISPGVPAFRVETTHHEYRLTKEFFSDPEENAMLIAATFTPELPDLRLYMQASAHWQPGTEGNFANVIDTHPPALLLQQQDIWICLVGPFSRATVGYFRSSDVHIDLSDGDGRLTSMHERAGPGNVSVGAEIGIRAGTFQLAIGFAHSRADAEEVARTSLQKGAGAVRQSFERAWRAQPEIPPALGKVSGDDGMLARASFALLHCLEDKSHAGAFIAAPAAPWGEYNHDGNHVYHLVWPRDLCRIATALLDAGDSDAALRAFRHLQSNQRSDGGWY
;
A
#
# COMPACT_ATOMS: atom_id res chain seq x y z
N MET A 1 13.88 -12.52 -20.92
CA MET A 1 13.38 -11.76 -22.09
C MET A 1 12.91 -10.37 -21.65
N GLU A 2 13.06 -9.34 -22.48
CA GLU A 2 12.61 -7.96 -22.18
C GLU A 2 11.17 -7.73 -22.63
N ALA A 3 10.40 -6.93 -21.88
CA ALA A 3 9.01 -6.61 -22.20
C ALA A 3 8.90 -5.54 -23.30
N PRO A 4 7.92 -5.65 -24.23
CA PRO A 4 7.64 -4.60 -25.23
C PRO A 4 6.80 -3.46 -24.62
N GLY A 5 6.63 -2.35 -25.34
CA GLY A 5 5.67 -1.30 -24.94
C GLY A 5 6.21 -0.19 -24.05
N GLY A 6 7.53 -0.07 -23.94
CA GLY A 6 8.17 1.01 -23.18
C GLY A 6 7.86 2.41 -23.76
N PRO A 7 7.76 3.45 -22.89
CA PRO A 7 7.99 3.44 -21.45
C PRO A 7 6.73 3.17 -20.60
N GLY A 8 5.62 2.71 -21.18
CA GLY A 8 4.32 2.62 -20.50
C GLY A 8 3.60 3.95 -20.36
N ALA A 9 2.48 3.95 -19.62
CA ALA A 9 1.70 5.17 -19.38
C ALA A 9 2.48 6.20 -18.54
N PRO A 10 2.16 7.51 -18.66
CA PRO A 10 2.78 8.55 -17.83
C PRO A 10 2.66 8.30 -16.31
N PRO A 11 3.52 8.92 -15.48
CA PRO A 11 3.37 8.95 -14.03
C PRO A 11 1.95 9.31 -13.60
N MET A 12 1.45 8.67 -12.54
CA MET A 12 0.17 9.03 -11.94
C MET A 12 0.09 8.53 -10.50
N TRP A 13 -0.85 9.10 -9.74
CA TRP A 13 -1.20 8.65 -8.40
C TRP A 13 -2.52 7.88 -8.44
N GLY A 14 -2.80 7.14 -7.37
CA GLY A 14 -4.08 6.46 -7.21
C GLY A 14 -5.20 7.44 -6.87
N PRO A 15 -6.47 6.94 -6.85
CA PRO A 15 -7.63 7.77 -6.58
C PRO A 15 -7.53 8.55 -5.28
N GLY A 16 -7.80 9.87 -5.32
CA GLY A 16 -7.71 10.72 -4.12
C GLY A 16 -8.67 10.30 -3.00
N ARG A 17 -9.76 9.61 -3.34
CA ARG A 17 -10.73 9.05 -2.39
C ARG A 17 -10.20 7.74 -1.81
N LYS A 18 -9.50 7.81 -0.68
CA LYS A 18 -9.03 6.64 0.05
C LYS A 18 -10.16 6.01 0.87
N MET A 19 -10.20 4.68 0.89
CA MET A 19 -11.05 3.86 1.76
C MET A 19 -10.40 3.66 3.13
N ALA A 20 -9.07 3.63 3.19
CA ALA A 20 -8.32 3.47 4.42
C ALA A 20 -6.89 4.01 4.29
N PHE A 21 -6.28 4.27 5.44
CA PHE A 21 -4.87 4.60 5.60
C PHE A 21 -4.36 3.91 6.87
N GLY A 22 -3.20 3.27 6.78
CA GLY A 22 -2.64 2.55 7.92
C GLY A 22 -1.13 2.48 7.92
N ALA A 23 -0.60 2.21 9.10
CA ALA A 23 0.82 2.06 9.37
C ALA A 23 1.01 1.31 10.70
N ALA A 24 2.12 0.59 10.85
CA ALA A 24 2.54 0.15 12.17
C ALA A 24 2.94 1.37 13.01
N PRO A 25 2.70 1.38 14.33
CA PRO A 25 3.06 2.50 15.17
C PRO A 25 4.56 2.48 15.48
N GLY A 26 5.08 3.61 15.98
CA GLY A 26 6.50 3.75 16.28
C GLY A 26 7.38 3.88 15.04
N SER A 27 8.69 3.78 15.23
CA SER A 27 9.68 4.21 14.23
C SER A 27 10.44 3.08 13.53
N ARG A 28 10.17 1.80 13.86
CA ARG A 28 10.89 0.65 13.28
C ARG A 28 10.50 0.41 11.83
N SER A 29 9.23 0.07 11.58
CA SER A 29 8.69 -0.07 10.23
C SER A 29 8.41 1.28 9.60
N LYS A 30 9.15 1.68 8.57
CA LYS A 30 9.04 2.94 7.82
C LYS A 30 8.00 2.87 6.69
N LEU A 31 6.90 2.15 6.92
CA LEU A 31 5.84 1.95 5.95
C LEU A 31 4.53 2.60 6.38
N TRP A 32 3.83 3.12 5.37
CA TRP A 32 2.44 3.53 5.42
C TRP A 32 1.76 3.11 4.13
N TYR A 33 0.48 2.82 4.19
CA TYR A 33 -0.26 2.34 3.04
C TYR A 33 -1.66 2.92 2.98
N THR A 34 -2.17 3.10 1.77
CA THR A 34 -3.53 3.51 1.49
C THR A 34 -4.28 2.41 0.77
N LEU A 35 -5.59 2.34 0.99
CA LEU A 35 -6.48 1.50 0.20
C LEU A 35 -7.44 2.38 -0.59
N ALA A 36 -7.65 2.06 -1.87
CA ALA A 36 -8.64 2.69 -2.72
C ALA A 36 -9.27 1.62 -3.61
N GLU A 37 -10.57 1.74 -3.89
CA GLU A 37 -11.28 0.83 -4.81
C GLU A 37 -10.98 -0.66 -4.51
N GLY A 38 -11.05 -1.03 -3.23
CA GLY A 38 -10.82 -2.39 -2.75
C GLY A 38 -9.38 -2.90 -2.81
N THR A 39 -8.42 -2.14 -3.31
CA THR A 39 -7.03 -2.58 -3.52
C THR A 39 -6.03 -1.72 -2.75
N LEU A 40 -4.77 -2.18 -2.73
CA LEU A 40 -3.66 -1.40 -2.20
C LEU A 40 -3.33 -0.32 -3.24
N SER A 41 -3.45 0.95 -2.87
CA SER A 41 -3.00 2.07 -3.71
C SER A 41 -1.57 2.44 -3.33
N GLU A 42 -1.31 3.67 -2.89
CA GLU A 42 0.02 4.13 -2.54
C GLU A 42 0.57 3.44 -1.28
N VAL A 43 1.83 3.02 -1.37
CA VAL A 43 2.65 2.66 -0.20
C VAL A 43 3.82 3.61 -0.11
N PHE A 44 3.99 4.23 1.06
CA PHE A 44 5.04 5.20 1.32
C PHE A 44 6.25 4.53 1.98
N PHE A 45 7.45 4.86 1.49
CA PHE A 45 8.72 4.36 2.02
C PHE A 45 9.91 5.18 1.47
N PRO A 46 10.94 5.50 2.27
CA PRO A 46 11.04 5.33 3.73
C PRO A 46 10.45 6.54 4.50
N PHE A 47 9.94 7.53 3.77
CA PHE A 47 9.35 8.75 4.29
C PHE A 47 7.90 8.87 3.84
N LEU A 48 7.09 9.56 4.63
CA LEU A 48 5.65 9.71 4.40
C LEU A 48 5.30 10.70 3.26
N ASP A 49 6.30 11.34 2.65
CA ASP A 49 6.17 12.13 1.43
C ASP A 49 6.64 11.37 0.16
N HIS A 50 7.14 10.14 0.32
CA HIS A 50 7.72 9.35 -0.76
C HIS A 50 6.87 8.13 -1.09
N VAL A 51 6.15 8.18 -2.21
CA VAL A 51 5.40 7.03 -2.71
C VAL A 51 6.36 6.03 -3.37
N ALA A 52 6.44 4.81 -2.84
CA ALA A 52 7.24 3.72 -3.38
C ALA A 52 6.44 2.81 -4.31
N LEU A 53 5.25 2.39 -3.86
CA LEU A 53 4.31 1.59 -4.65
C LEU A 53 3.16 2.49 -5.09
N HIS A 54 2.77 2.43 -6.36
CA HIS A 54 1.60 3.12 -6.88
C HIS A 54 0.32 2.33 -6.63
N GLU A 55 0.34 1.02 -6.90
CA GLU A 55 -0.79 0.13 -6.65
C GLU A 55 -0.36 -1.35 -6.61
N LEU A 56 -1.21 -2.18 -5.99
CA LEU A 56 -1.28 -3.63 -6.17
C LEU A 56 -2.74 -4.05 -6.32
N ARG A 57 -3.08 -4.58 -7.49
CA ARG A 57 -4.44 -5.01 -7.89
C ARG A 57 -4.49 -6.51 -8.13
N PHE A 58 -5.70 -7.06 -8.11
CA PHE A 58 -5.98 -8.45 -8.45
C PHE A 58 -6.87 -8.52 -9.69
N PHE A 59 -6.68 -9.56 -10.50
CA PHE A 59 -7.54 -9.86 -11.64
C PHE A 59 -8.06 -11.28 -11.51
N ALA A 60 -9.33 -11.50 -11.81
CA ALA A 60 -9.88 -12.85 -11.95
C ALA A 60 -10.11 -13.12 -13.43
N SER A 61 -9.62 -14.24 -13.95
CA SER A 61 -9.80 -14.56 -15.37
C SER A 61 -9.85 -16.06 -15.62
N ALA A 62 -10.64 -16.45 -16.62
CA ALA A 62 -10.77 -17.80 -17.14
C ALA A 62 -10.56 -17.75 -18.66
N GLY A 63 -9.98 -18.83 -19.21
CA GLY A 63 -9.70 -18.90 -20.65
C GLY A 63 -10.98 -18.77 -21.49
N GLY A 64 -10.97 -17.87 -22.47
CA GLY A 64 -12.11 -17.57 -23.35
C GLY A 64 -13.07 -16.50 -22.82
N ALA A 65 -12.73 -15.83 -21.71
CA ALA A 65 -13.48 -14.70 -21.17
C ALA A 65 -12.55 -13.50 -20.91
N PRO A 66 -13.04 -12.25 -21.06
CA PRO A 66 -12.29 -11.08 -20.64
C PRO A 66 -11.89 -11.17 -19.15
N PRO A 67 -10.71 -10.66 -18.75
CA PRO A 67 -10.36 -10.57 -17.34
C PRO A 67 -11.28 -9.59 -16.61
N VAL A 68 -11.55 -9.90 -15.34
CA VAL A 68 -12.24 -9.03 -14.39
C VAL A 68 -11.19 -8.33 -13.55
N ASP A 69 -11.21 -7.00 -13.51
CA ASP A 69 -10.39 -6.20 -12.62
C ASP A 69 -11.12 -6.08 -11.27
N ASP A 70 -10.57 -6.69 -10.22
CA ASP A 70 -11.20 -6.71 -8.90
C ASP A 70 -11.52 -5.30 -8.41
N SER A 71 -10.66 -4.31 -8.67
CA SER A 71 -10.85 -2.94 -8.20
C SER A 71 -11.91 -2.16 -8.97
N ALA A 72 -12.08 -2.43 -10.26
CA ALA A 72 -13.04 -1.71 -11.10
C ALA A 72 -14.42 -2.37 -11.13
N ASP A 73 -14.45 -3.71 -11.16
CA ASP A 73 -15.66 -4.50 -11.39
C ASP A 73 -16.24 -5.10 -10.10
N GLY A 74 -15.45 -5.13 -9.02
CA GLY A 74 -15.83 -5.67 -7.72
C GLY A 74 -16.73 -4.75 -6.91
N GLN A 75 -17.63 -5.34 -6.11
CA GLN A 75 -18.32 -4.62 -5.04
C GLN A 75 -17.57 -4.79 -3.73
N HIS A 76 -17.08 -3.70 -3.16
CA HIS A 76 -16.20 -3.72 -2.00
C HIS A 76 -16.88 -3.22 -0.73
N SER A 77 -16.72 -3.98 0.36
CA SER A 77 -16.90 -3.49 1.73
C SER A 77 -15.53 -3.40 2.41
N ILE A 78 -15.38 -2.43 3.32
CA ILE A 78 -14.17 -2.29 4.13
C ILE A 78 -14.53 -2.20 5.61
N SER A 79 -13.74 -2.85 6.44
CA SER A 79 -13.85 -2.81 7.89
C SER A 79 -12.47 -2.77 8.55
N TRP A 80 -12.42 -2.22 9.75
CA TRP A 80 -11.25 -2.33 10.62
C TRP A 80 -11.18 -3.76 11.15
N ILE A 81 -9.98 -4.35 11.21
CA ILE A 81 -9.80 -5.66 11.86
C ILE A 81 -10.11 -5.56 13.36
N SER A 82 -9.75 -4.44 13.98
CA SER A 82 -10.11 -4.09 15.34
C SER A 82 -10.27 -2.57 15.45
N PRO A 83 -11.25 -2.05 16.22
CA PRO A 83 -11.42 -0.60 16.41
C PRO A 83 -10.12 0.08 16.88
N GLY A 84 -9.73 1.18 16.24
CA GLY A 84 -8.51 1.92 16.59
C GLY A 84 -7.20 1.26 16.14
N VAL A 85 -7.25 0.08 15.51
CA VAL A 85 -6.08 -0.58 14.92
C VAL A 85 -6.16 -0.43 13.41
N PRO A 86 -5.32 0.42 12.77
CA PRO A 86 -5.38 0.74 11.34
C PRO A 86 -4.81 -0.40 10.49
N ALA A 87 -5.45 -1.56 10.62
CA ALA A 87 -5.37 -2.73 9.79
C ALA A 87 -6.79 -3.04 9.29
N PHE A 88 -6.91 -3.39 8.02
CA PHE A 88 -8.20 -3.35 7.34
C PHE A 88 -8.50 -4.66 6.65
N ARG A 89 -9.77 -5.07 6.69
CA ARG A 89 -10.32 -6.14 5.87
C ARG A 89 -11.16 -5.55 4.76
N VAL A 90 -10.89 -5.95 3.53
CA VAL A 90 -11.70 -5.68 2.35
C VAL A 90 -12.36 -6.98 1.90
N GLU A 91 -13.67 -6.96 1.70
CA GLU A 91 -14.41 -8.07 1.10
C GLU A 91 -14.92 -7.62 -0.27
N THR A 92 -14.45 -8.28 -1.32
CA THR A 92 -14.98 -8.10 -2.68
C THR A 92 -16.00 -9.19 -3.00
N THR A 93 -17.13 -8.76 -3.56
CA THR A 93 -18.11 -9.62 -4.20
C THR A 93 -18.20 -9.34 -5.70
N HIS A 94 -18.08 -10.39 -6.50
CA HIS A 94 -18.35 -10.39 -7.93
C HIS A 94 -19.19 -11.64 -8.29
N HIS A 95 -19.87 -11.67 -9.43
CA HIS A 95 -20.70 -12.84 -9.79
C HIS A 95 -19.87 -14.11 -10.07
N GLU A 96 -18.57 -13.95 -10.34
CA GLU A 96 -17.63 -15.06 -10.59
C GLU A 96 -16.80 -15.47 -9.37
N TYR A 97 -16.72 -14.65 -8.31
CA TYR A 97 -15.90 -14.95 -7.14
C TYR A 97 -16.26 -14.14 -5.89
N ARG A 98 -15.70 -14.58 -4.76
CA ARG A 98 -15.49 -13.76 -3.55
C ARG A 98 -14.01 -13.67 -3.26
N LEU A 99 -13.55 -12.48 -2.87
CA LEU A 99 -12.16 -12.24 -2.47
C LEU A 99 -12.12 -11.42 -1.19
N THR A 100 -11.66 -12.03 -0.10
CA THR A 100 -11.41 -11.32 1.17
C THR A 100 -9.92 -11.03 1.29
N LYS A 101 -9.54 -9.81 1.62
CA LYS A 101 -8.14 -9.35 1.78
C LYS A 101 -7.99 -8.63 3.12
N GLU A 102 -6.96 -8.96 3.88
CA GLU A 102 -6.53 -8.26 5.09
C GLU A 102 -5.19 -7.59 4.83
N PHE A 103 -5.09 -6.29 5.12
CA PHE A 103 -3.91 -5.46 4.88
C PHE A 103 -3.34 -4.93 6.20
N PHE A 104 -2.05 -5.16 6.43
CA PHE A 104 -1.30 -4.67 7.59
C PHE A 104 0.22 -4.73 7.33
N SER A 105 0.99 -3.90 8.03
CA SER A 105 2.47 -3.95 7.99
C SER A 105 3.04 -4.81 9.11
N ASP A 106 4.27 -5.27 8.94
CA ASP A 106 5.10 -5.82 10.02
C ASP A 106 5.58 -4.65 10.90
N PRO A 107 5.32 -4.64 12.22
CA PRO A 107 5.81 -3.56 13.08
C PRO A 107 7.33 -3.56 13.26
N GLU A 108 7.99 -4.68 12.98
CA GLU A 108 9.44 -4.85 13.19
C GLU A 108 10.26 -4.70 11.90
N GLU A 109 9.63 -4.78 10.74
CA GLU A 109 10.30 -4.77 9.44
C GLU A 109 9.61 -3.81 8.46
N ASN A 110 10.33 -3.39 7.43
CA ASN A 110 9.75 -2.65 6.31
C ASN A 110 9.03 -3.61 5.34
N ALA A 111 8.03 -4.33 5.86
CA ALA A 111 7.20 -5.25 5.09
C ALA A 111 5.71 -4.96 5.24
N MET A 112 4.97 -5.10 4.13
CA MET A 112 3.51 -5.21 4.11
C MET A 112 3.11 -6.67 3.89
N LEU A 113 2.04 -7.12 4.55
CA LEU A 113 1.40 -8.40 4.25
C LEU A 113 -0.02 -8.20 3.75
N ILE A 114 -0.39 -9.07 2.82
CA ILE A 114 -1.77 -9.24 2.36
C ILE A 114 -2.16 -10.69 2.68
N ALA A 115 -3.05 -10.89 3.64
CA ALA A 115 -3.66 -12.19 3.90
C ALA A 115 -4.99 -12.25 3.14
N ALA A 116 -5.19 -13.25 2.30
CA ALA A 116 -6.36 -13.29 1.43
C ALA A 116 -7.01 -14.67 1.35
N THR A 117 -8.30 -14.68 1.04
CA THR A 117 -9.09 -15.88 0.77
C THR A 117 -9.79 -15.70 -0.56
N PHE A 118 -9.50 -16.57 -1.51
CA PHE A 118 -10.13 -16.58 -2.82
C PHE A 118 -11.14 -17.73 -2.91
N THR A 119 -12.38 -17.40 -3.22
CA THR A 119 -13.47 -18.37 -3.42
C THR A 119 -14.05 -18.16 -4.81
N PRO A 120 -13.62 -18.93 -5.82
CA PRO A 120 -14.20 -18.85 -7.15
C PRO A 120 -15.59 -19.49 -7.17
N GLU A 121 -16.52 -18.90 -7.92
CA GLU A 121 -17.82 -19.50 -8.25
C GLU A 121 -17.71 -20.40 -9.51
N LEU A 122 -16.64 -20.24 -10.30
CA LEU A 122 -16.36 -21.01 -11.51
C LEU A 122 -15.05 -21.81 -11.36
N PRO A 123 -15.00 -23.10 -11.74
CA PRO A 123 -13.83 -23.97 -11.50
C PRO A 123 -12.57 -23.57 -12.28
N ASP A 124 -12.74 -22.92 -13.42
CA ASP A 124 -11.62 -22.53 -14.29
C ASP A 124 -11.08 -21.12 -14.01
N LEU A 125 -11.73 -20.38 -13.12
CA LEU A 125 -11.29 -19.05 -12.73
C LEU A 125 -9.94 -19.13 -12.01
N ARG A 126 -9.02 -18.27 -12.44
CA ARG A 126 -7.70 -18.08 -11.82
C ARG A 126 -7.59 -16.66 -11.30
N LEU A 127 -6.79 -16.51 -10.26
CA LEU A 127 -6.49 -15.23 -9.67
C LEU A 127 -5.08 -14.81 -10.11
N TYR A 128 -4.96 -13.57 -10.55
CA TYR A 128 -3.71 -12.93 -10.92
C TYR A 128 -3.53 -11.67 -10.07
N MET A 129 -2.30 -11.20 -9.98
CA MET A 129 -1.96 -9.94 -9.33
C MET A 129 -1.03 -9.13 -10.20
N GLN A 130 -1.10 -7.82 -10.05
CA GLN A 130 -0.17 -6.86 -10.63
C GLN A 130 0.20 -5.82 -9.58
N ALA A 131 1.45 -5.40 -9.57
CA ALA A 131 1.91 -4.28 -8.76
C ALA A 131 2.79 -3.35 -9.61
N SER A 132 2.71 -2.05 -9.37
CA SER A 132 3.55 -1.05 -10.04
C SER A 132 4.26 -0.17 -9.01
N ALA A 133 5.55 0.07 -9.24
CA ALA A 133 6.26 1.10 -8.48
C ALA A 133 5.81 2.47 -8.99
N HIS A 134 5.69 3.42 -8.10
CA HIS A 134 5.31 4.78 -8.49
C HIS A 134 6.43 5.39 -9.33
N TRP A 135 6.10 5.91 -10.52
CA TRP A 135 7.08 6.63 -11.32
C TRP A 135 7.12 8.08 -10.86
N GLN A 136 8.19 8.50 -10.20
CA GLN A 136 8.37 9.91 -9.84
C GLN A 136 8.50 10.78 -11.10
N PRO A 137 7.64 11.81 -11.27
CA PRO A 137 7.76 12.74 -12.38
C PRO A 137 9.16 13.35 -12.48
N GLY A 138 9.67 13.48 -13.70
CA GLY A 138 11.00 14.04 -13.98
C GLY A 138 12.17 13.05 -13.81
N THR A 139 11.92 11.80 -13.43
CA THR A 139 12.94 10.74 -13.38
C THR A 139 12.87 9.82 -14.61
N GLU A 140 13.92 9.03 -14.87
CA GLU A 140 13.97 8.11 -16.03
C GLU A 140 12.89 7.02 -16.00
N GLY A 141 12.31 6.74 -14.83
CA GLY A 141 11.38 5.65 -14.61
C GLY A 141 11.98 4.54 -13.74
N ASN A 142 11.22 3.46 -13.64
CA ASN A 142 11.48 2.34 -12.77
C ASN A 142 11.92 1.12 -13.58
N PHE A 143 12.52 0.14 -12.89
CA PHE A 143 12.88 -1.16 -13.46
C PHE A 143 12.09 -2.26 -12.77
N ALA A 144 11.75 -3.31 -13.52
CA ALA A 144 11.05 -4.48 -13.01
C ALA A 144 11.77 -5.75 -13.45
N ASN A 145 11.87 -6.72 -12.54
CA ASN A 145 12.54 -7.98 -12.77
C ASN A 145 11.80 -9.15 -12.13
N VAL A 146 11.79 -10.30 -12.81
CA VAL A 146 11.44 -11.59 -12.19
C VAL A 146 12.72 -12.26 -11.70
N ILE A 147 12.71 -12.77 -10.48
CA ILE A 147 13.75 -13.66 -9.97
C ILE A 147 13.24 -15.10 -10.10
N ASP A 148 14.02 -15.92 -10.78
CA ASP A 148 13.77 -17.36 -10.93
C ASP A 148 14.09 -18.10 -9.62
N THR A 149 13.17 -18.02 -8.66
CA THR A 149 13.12 -18.89 -7.48
C THR A 149 11.87 -19.78 -7.54
N HIS A 150 11.73 -20.71 -6.60
CA HIS A 150 10.52 -21.54 -6.52
C HIS A 150 9.83 -21.38 -5.15
N PRO A 151 8.70 -20.65 -5.05
CA PRO A 151 8.02 -19.82 -6.08
C PRO A 151 8.87 -18.64 -6.59
N PRO A 152 8.58 -18.05 -7.78
CA PRO A 152 9.29 -16.88 -8.29
C PRO A 152 9.08 -15.68 -7.37
N ALA A 153 10.02 -14.73 -7.41
CA ALA A 153 9.90 -13.45 -6.70
C ALA A 153 9.86 -12.30 -7.72
N LEU A 154 9.10 -11.26 -7.40
CA LEU A 154 8.92 -10.09 -8.26
C LEU A 154 9.68 -8.91 -7.65
N LEU A 155 10.49 -8.22 -8.45
CA LEU A 155 11.24 -7.05 -8.03
C LEU A 155 10.81 -5.81 -8.81
N LEU A 156 10.67 -4.70 -8.10
CA LEU A 156 10.62 -3.35 -8.65
C LEU A 156 11.78 -2.55 -8.07
N GLN A 157 12.36 -1.66 -8.88
CA GLN A 157 13.39 -0.72 -8.46
C GLN A 157 12.96 0.70 -8.85
N GLN A 158 12.84 1.56 -7.84
CA GLN A 158 12.60 3.00 -7.97
C GLN A 158 13.83 3.72 -7.41
N GLN A 159 14.72 4.18 -8.29
CA GLN A 159 16.05 4.70 -7.92
C GLN A 159 16.82 3.73 -6.98
N ASP A 160 17.07 4.12 -5.73
CA ASP A 160 17.75 3.32 -4.71
C ASP A 160 16.78 2.44 -3.89
N ILE A 161 15.46 2.61 -4.05
CA ILE A 161 14.44 1.81 -3.36
C ILE A 161 14.16 0.54 -4.15
N TRP A 162 14.29 -0.58 -3.46
CA TRP A 162 13.95 -1.91 -3.94
C TRP A 162 12.68 -2.41 -3.25
N ILE A 163 11.76 -2.94 -4.05
CA ILE A 163 10.50 -3.52 -3.60
C ILE A 163 10.48 -4.98 -4.06
N CYS A 164 10.35 -5.92 -3.14
CA CYS A 164 10.27 -7.34 -3.44
C CYS A 164 8.93 -7.91 -3.02
N LEU A 165 8.24 -8.56 -3.95
CA LEU A 165 6.98 -9.26 -3.69
C LEU A 165 7.22 -10.77 -3.75
N VAL A 166 6.78 -11.46 -2.70
CA VAL A 166 6.83 -12.91 -2.57
C VAL A 166 5.48 -13.45 -2.14
N GLY A 167 5.13 -14.61 -2.69
CA GLY A 167 3.84 -15.25 -2.48
C GLY A 167 3.80 -16.62 -3.15
N PRO A 168 2.65 -17.31 -3.13
CA PRO A 168 2.50 -18.59 -3.79
C PRO A 168 2.29 -18.40 -5.29
N PHE A 169 3.23 -17.78 -6.00
CA PHE A 169 3.10 -17.54 -7.43
C PHE A 169 3.39 -18.82 -8.22
N SER A 170 2.53 -19.18 -9.17
CA SER A 170 2.80 -20.30 -10.09
C SER A 170 3.62 -19.84 -11.30
N ARG A 171 3.39 -18.60 -11.74
CA ARG A 171 3.97 -17.97 -12.93
C ARG A 171 4.10 -16.47 -12.66
N ALA A 172 5.14 -15.85 -13.21
CA ALA A 172 5.48 -14.45 -12.99
C ALA A 172 5.96 -13.80 -14.29
N THR A 173 5.64 -12.53 -14.48
CA THR A 173 6.05 -11.73 -15.62
C THR A 173 6.24 -10.28 -15.20
N VAL A 174 6.86 -9.49 -16.08
CA VAL A 174 6.97 -8.03 -15.94
C VAL A 174 6.50 -7.35 -17.21
N GLY A 175 6.13 -6.08 -17.14
CA GLY A 175 5.67 -5.32 -18.29
C GLY A 175 5.67 -3.82 -18.04
N TYR A 176 5.25 -3.07 -19.05
CA TYR A 176 5.01 -1.64 -18.93
C TYR A 176 3.53 -1.37 -18.62
N PHE A 177 3.28 -0.56 -17.59
CA PHE A 177 1.96 -0.24 -17.07
C PHE A 177 1.05 0.31 -18.16
N ARG A 178 -0.15 -0.27 -18.29
CA ARG A 178 -1.14 0.00 -19.35
C ARG A 178 -0.60 -0.16 -20.79
N SER A 179 0.41 -0.99 -21.00
CA SER A 179 0.94 -1.29 -22.34
C SER A 179 1.22 -2.77 -22.58
N SER A 180 1.87 -3.45 -21.63
CA SER A 180 2.22 -4.87 -21.75
C SER A 180 2.13 -5.58 -20.39
N ASP A 181 1.33 -5.01 -19.49
CA ASP A 181 1.15 -5.49 -18.13
C ASP A 181 0.17 -6.68 -18.09
N VAL A 182 -0.08 -7.23 -16.90
CA VAL A 182 -0.94 -8.43 -16.75
C VAL A 182 -2.35 -8.18 -17.25
N HIS A 183 -2.89 -6.98 -17.05
CA HIS A 183 -4.23 -6.65 -17.53
C HIS A 183 -4.31 -6.68 -19.06
N ILE A 184 -3.32 -6.10 -19.75
CA ILE A 184 -3.24 -6.14 -21.21
C ILE A 184 -3.02 -7.58 -21.71
N ASP A 185 -2.07 -8.32 -21.13
CA ASP A 185 -1.79 -9.71 -21.56
C ASP A 185 -2.99 -10.64 -21.35
N LEU A 186 -3.73 -10.49 -20.24
CA LEU A 186 -4.96 -11.27 -20.03
C LEU A 186 -6.05 -10.88 -21.04
N SER A 187 -6.15 -9.61 -21.41
CA SER A 187 -7.15 -9.14 -22.37
C SER A 187 -6.85 -9.63 -23.79
N ASP A 188 -5.58 -9.54 -24.21
CA ASP A 188 -5.13 -9.96 -25.54
C ASP A 188 -5.00 -11.50 -25.66
N GLY A 189 -4.71 -12.17 -24.54
CA GLY A 189 -4.49 -13.61 -24.44
C GLY A 189 -5.74 -14.44 -24.17
N ASP A 190 -6.94 -13.90 -24.45
CA ASP A 190 -8.24 -14.54 -24.19
C ASP A 190 -8.34 -15.09 -22.75
N GLY A 191 -7.98 -14.26 -21.76
CA GLY A 191 -8.04 -14.59 -20.34
C GLY A 191 -6.89 -15.48 -19.83
N ARG A 192 -5.82 -15.63 -20.61
CA ARG A 192 -4.64 -16.43 -20.24
C ARG A 192 -3.41 -15.54 -20.18
N LEU A 193 -2.62 -15.69 -19.12
CA LEU A 193 -1.29 -15.09 -19.05
C LEU A 193 -0.34 -15.83 -20.00
N THR A 194 -0.01 -15.20 -21.12
CA THR A 194 0.81 -15.81 -22.19
C THR A 194 2.25 -15.31 -22.17
N SER A 195 2.44 -14.04 -21.79
CA SER A 195 3.72 -13.36 -21.87
C SER A 195 4.56 -13.60 -20.62
N MET A 196 5.83 -14.00 -20.82
CA MET A 196 6.79 -14.33 -19.74
C MET A 196 8.07 -13.53 -19.88
N HIS A 197 7.95 -12.22 -19.67
CA HIS A 197 9.10 -11.33 -19.65
C HIS A 197 9.75 -11.35 -18.27
N GLU A 198 11.07 -11.23 -18.25
CA GLU A 198 11.88 -11.27 -17.03
C GLU A 198 12.36 -9.88 -16.64
N ARG A 199 12.33 -8.91 -17.57
CA ARG A 199 12.87 -7.56 -17.41
C ARG A 199 11.99 -6.52 -18.11
N ALA A 200 11.78 -5.38 -17.47
CA ALA A 200 11.21 -4.17 -18.05
C ALA A 200 11.90 -2.94 -17.45
N GLY A 201 11.95 -1.85 -18.19
CA GLY A 201 12.47 -0.56 -17.73
C GLY A 201 13.67 -0.04 -18.55
N PRO A 202 14.00 1.25 -18.42
CA PRO A 202 13.35 2.23 -17.54
C PRO A 202 11.95 2.64 -18.05
N GLY A 203 11.03 2.93 -17.13
CA GLY A 203 9.70 3.49 -17.43
C GLY A 203 8.65 3.25 -16.35
N ASN A 204 7.38 3.41 -16.68
CA ASN A 204 6.28 2.97 -15.84
C ASN A 204 6.13 1.45 -15.95
N VAL A 205 6.79 0.73 -15.06
CA VAL A 205 6.84 -0.73 -15.10
C VAL A 205 5.92 -1.33 -14.06
N SER A 206 5.51 -2.56 -14.34
CA SER A 206 4.73 -3.39 -13.45
C SER A 206 5.32 -4.79 -13.38
N VAL A 207 5.10 -5.43 -12.24
CA VAL A 207 5.29 -6.86 -12.05
C VAL A 207 3.94 -7.53 -11.94
N GLY A 208 3.83 -8.79 -12.32
CA GLY A 208 2.61 -9.53 -12.07
C GLY A 208 2.80 -11.04 -12.07
N ALA A 209 1.81 -11.73 -11.53
CA ALA A 209 1.87 -13.16 -11.32
C ALA A 209 0.48 -13.81 -11.32
N GLU A 210 0.45 -15.08 -11.73
CA GLU A 210 -0.66 -15.98 -11.42
C GLU A 210 -0.49 -16.50 -9.98
N ILE A 211 -1.53 -16.38 -9.17
CA ILE A 211 -1.55 -16.96 -7.82
C ILE A 211 -1.76 -18.47 -7.95
N GLY A 212 -0.80 -19.25 -7.48
CA GLY A 212 -0.71 -20.71 -7.59
C GLY A 212 -1.70 -21.50 -6.70
N ILE A 213 -2.80 -20.89 -6.29
CA ILE A 213 -3.92 -21.58 -5.64
C ILE A 213 -5.14 -21.61 -6.56
N ARG A 214 -5.97 -22.64 -6.42
CA ARG A 214 -7.27 -22.70 -7.12
C ARG A 214 -8.39 -22.04 -6.34
N ALA A 215 -8.37 -22.22 -5.02
CA ALA A 215 -9.30 -21.64 -4.06
C ALA A 215 -8.66 -21.72 -2.67
N GLY A 216 -9.19 -20.95 -1.73
CA GLY A 216 -8.79 -20.96 -0.33
C GLY A 216 -7.85 -19.81 0.04
N THR A 217 -7.16 -19.99 1.17
CA THR A 217 -6.35 -18.95 1.79
C THR A 217 -4.94 -18.88 1.20
N PHE A 218 -4.41 -17.68 1.03
CA PHE A 218 -3.03 -17.41 0.67
C PHE A 218 -2.53 -16.14 1.36
N GLN A 219 -1.22 -15.90 1.28
CA GLN A 219 -0.61 -14.67 1.79
C GLN A 219 0.48 -14.18 0.84
N LEU A 220 0.62 -12.87 0.76
CA LEU A 220 1.70 -12.17 0.06
C LEU A 220 2.48 -11.33 1.06
N ALA A 221 3.77 -11.17 0.83
CA ALA A 221 4.60 -10.20 1.53
C ALA A 221 5.30 -9.28 0.52
N ILE A 222 5.39 -7.99 0.88
CA ILE A 222 6.04 -6.95 0.09
C ILE A 222 7.11 -6.32 0.98
N GLY A 223 8.38 -6.57 0.69
CA GLY A 223 9.52 -6.00 1.42
C GLY A 223 10.10 -4.79 0.71
N PHE A 224 10.50 -3.78 1.49
CA PHE A 224 11.05 -2.52 1.02
C PHE A 224 12.42 -2.27 1.66
N ALA A 225 13.42 -1.91 0.85
CA ALA A 225 14.75 -1.57 1.34
C ALA A 225 15.54 -0.70 0.35
N HIS A 226 16.73 -0.27 0.75
CA HIS A 226 17.69 0.46 -0.11
C HIS A 226 18.66 -0.46 -0.86
N SER A 227 18.47 -1.78 -0.76
CA SER A 227 19.22 -2.77 -1.52
C SER A 227 18.30 -3.92 -1.92
N ARG A 228 18.62 -4.55 -3.06
CA ARG A 228 17.89 -5.72 -3.55
C ARG A 228 17.87 -6.85 -2.52
N ALA A 229 19.02 -7.17 -1.94
CA ALA A 229 19.18 -8.29 -1.02
C ALA A 229 18.33 -8.10 0.24
N ASP A 230 18.34 -6.89 0.80
CA ASP A 230 17.57 -6.57 2.00
C ASP A 230 16.06 -6.60 1.70
N ALA A 231 15.60 -6.09 0.55
CA ALA A 231 14.19 -6.13 0.17
C ALA A 231 13.69 -7.58 0.04
N GLU A 232 14.50 -8.47 -0.57
CA GLU A 232 14.21 -9.90 -0.64
C GLU A 232 14.17 -10.56 0.74
N GLU A 233 15.16 -10.29 1.61
CA GLU A 233 15.24 -10.85 2.96
C GLU A 233 14.05 -10.42 3.82
N VAL A 234 13.72 -9.13 3.81
CA VAL A 234 12.57 -8.55 4.53
C VAL A 234 11.27 -9.21 4.06
N ALA A 235 11.04 -9.30 2.74
CA ALA A 235 9.83 -9.89 2.18
C ALA A 235 9.69 -11.37 2.59
N ARG A 236 10.76 -12.16 2.45
CA ARG A 236 10.76 -13.60 2.78
C ARG A 236 10.62 -13.85 4.27
N THR A 237 11.31 -13.07 5.10
CA THR A 237 11.24 -13.17 6.57
C THR A 237 9.83 -12.89 7.06
N SER A 238 9.19 -11.82 6.59
CA SER A 238 7.80 -11.50 6.97
C SER A 238 6.81 -12.54 6.44
N LEU A 239 7.00 -13.09 5.23
CA LEU A 239 6.18 -14.20 4.72
C LEU A 239 6.32 -15.46 5.60
N GLN A 240 7.54 -15.77 6.06
CA GLN A 240 7.84 -16.92 6.92
C GLN A 240 7.27 -16.75 8.33
N LYS A 241 7.29 -15.53 8.91
CA LYS A 241 6.59 -15.22 10.17
C LYS A 241 5.10 -15.56 10.06
N GLY A 242 4.51 -15.30 8.89
CA GLY A 242 3.13 -15.60 8.56
C GLY A 242 2.14 -14.53 9.02
N ALA A 243 1.10 -14.34 8.22
CA ALA A 243 0.08 -13.30 8.38
C ALA A 243 -0.54 -13.27 9.78
N GLY A 244 -0.86 -14.42 10.36
CA GLY A 244 -1.47 -14.50 11.69
C GLY A 244 -0.58 -13.95 12.81
N ALA A 245 0.72 -14.27 12.79
CA ALA A 245 1.66 -13.81 13.80
C ALA A 245 1.97 -12.31 13.63
N VAL A 246 2.16 -11.86 12.38
CA VAL A 246 2.41 -10.45 12.09
C VAL A 246 1.20 -9.58 12.45
N ARG A 247 -0.02 -10.02 12.11
CA ARG A 247 -1.27 -9.32 12.49
C ARG A 247 -1.40 -9.19 14.01
N GLN A 248 -1.16 -10.27 14.75
CA GLN A 248 -1.18 -10.22 16.22
C GLN A 248 -0.13 -9.26 16.78
N SER A 249 1.07 -9.23 16.19
CA SER A 249 2.12 -8.28 16.58
C SER A 249 1.69 -6.84 16.33
N PHE A 250 1.13 -6.57 15.14
CA PHE A 250 0.60 -5.26 14.75
C PHE A 250 -0.50 -4.77 15.71
N GLU A 251 -1.48 -5.62 16.01
CA GLU A 251 -2.54 -5.29 16.97
C GLU A 251 -1.98 -5.02 18.37
N ARG A 252 -1.01 -5.81 18.84
CA ARG A 252 -0.35 -5.57 20.14
C ARG A 252 0.41 -4.24 20.15
N ALA A 253 1.11 -3.91 19.07
CA ALA A 253 1.84 -2.66 18.95
C ALA A 253 0.91 -1.44 19.04
N TRP A 254 -0.26 -1.51 18.40
CA TRP A 254 -1.29 -0.47 18.49
C TRP A 254 -1.98 -0.40 19.85
N ARG A 255 -2.30 -1.54 20.48
CA ARG A 255 -2.85 -1.56 21.85
C ARG A 255 -1.91 -0.98 22.90
N ALA A 256 -0.61 -0.88 22.59
CA ALA A 256 0.39 -0.26 23.46
C ALA A 256 0.53 1.25 23.25
N GLN A 257 -0.14 1.84 22.26
CA GLN A 257 -0.14 3.29 22.01
C GLN A 257 -1.13 4.00 22.95
N PRO A 258 -1.03 5.34 23.09
CA PRO A 258 -2.08 6.13 23.71
C PRO A 258 -3.46 5.80 23.13
N GLU A 259 -4.49 5.94 23.96
CA GLU A 259 -5.88 5.69 23.60
C GLU A 259 -6.70 6.94 23.92
N ILE A 260 -7.83 7.12 23.22
CA ILE A 260 -8.70 8.24 23.46
C ILE A 260 -9.19 8.27 24.93
N PRO A 261 -9.44 9.46 25.51
CA PRO A 261 -9.97 9.56 26.86
C PRO A 261 -11.32 8.83 26.98
N PRO A 262 -11.55 8.00 28.04
CA PRO A 262 -12.80 7.26 28.19
C PRO A 262 -14.06 8.14 28.22
N ALA A 263 -13.92 9.41 28.60
CA ALA A 263 -15.01 10.38 28.57
C ALA A 263 -15.54 10.62 27.16
N LEU A 264 -14.66 10.65 26.13
CA LEU A 264 -15.07 10.83 24.74
C LEU A 264 -15.94 9.66 24.26
N GLY A 265 -15.56 8.43 24.62
CA GLY A 265 -16.34 7.25 24.25
C GLY A 265 -17.75 7.24 24.86
N LYS A 266 -17.95 7.83 26.05
CA LYS A 266 -19.26 7.88 26.72
C LYS A 266 -20.24 8.87 26.09
N VAL A 267 -19.76 9.86 25.34
CA VAL A 267 -20.58 10.98 24.85
C VAL A 267 -20.72 11.01 23.33
N SER A 268 -20.01 10.15 22.60
CA SER A 268 -19.96 10.20 21.12
C SER A 268 -21.15 9.55 20.42
N GLY A 269 -21.96 8.74 21.12
CA GLY A 269 -23.12 8.05 20.55
C GLY A 269 -22.79 6.82 19.69
N ASP A 270 -21.51 6.52 19.51
CA ASP A 270 -20.97 5.37 18.76
C ASP A 270 -19.90 4.60 19.56
N ASP A 271 -19.96 4.70 20.89
CA ASP A 271 -18.98 4.14 21.84
C ASP A 271 -17.52 4.54 21.58
N GLY A 272 -17.32 5.68 20.92
CA GLY A 272 -16.04 6.28 20.57
C GLY A 272 -15.41 5.71 19.29
N MET A 273 -16.15 4.95 18.48
CA MET A 273 -15.59 4.30 17.28
C MET A 273 -14.95 5.30 16.30
N LEU A 274 -15.65 6.38 15.94
CA LEU A 274 -15.11 7.41 15.05
C LEU A 274 -13.94 8.17 15.69
N ALA A 275 -14.01 8.43 17.00
CA ALA A 275 -12.92 9.07 17.73
C ALA A 275 -11.65 8.22 17.75
N ARG A 276 -11.75 6.91 18.03
CA ARG A 276 -10.60 5.97 17.99
C ARG A 276 -10.00 5.87 16.59
N ALA A 277 -10.87 5.74 15.57
CA ALA A 277 -10.43 5.71 14.19
C ALA A 277 -9.68 7.00 13.80
N SER A 278 -10.25 8.16 14.15
CA SER A 278 -9.63 9.46 13.85
C SER A 278 -8.30 9.61 14.58
N PHE A 279 -8.23 9.24 15.85
CA PHE A 279 -7.02 9.32 16.65
C PHE A 279 -5.90 8.44 16.09
N ALA A 280 -6.20 7.18 15.75
CA ALA A 280 -5.24 6.28 15.09
C ALA A 280 -4.76 6.84 13.74
N LEU A 281 -5.66 7.42 12.93
CA LEU A 281 -5.28 8.05 11.67
C LEU A 281 -4.37 9.26 11.87
N LEU A 282 -4.65 10.13 12.85
CA LEU A 282 -3.80 11.28 13.17
C LEU A 282 -2.38 10.83 13.55
N HIS A 283 -2.25 9.74 14.32
CA HIS A 283 -0.95 9.13 14.61
C HIS A 283 -0.24 8.61 13.36
N CYS A 284 -0.97 8.00 12.43
CA CYS A 284 -0.38 7.53 11.16
C CYS A 284 0.13 8.67 10.27
N LEU A 285 -0.32 9.92 10.46
CA LEU A 285 0.13 11.06 9.65
C LEU A 285 1.53 11.55 10.00
N GLU A 286 2.15 11.06 11.08
CA GLU A 286 3.52 11.43 11.47
C GLU A 286 4.56 10.67 10.65
N ASP A 287 5.56 11.38 10.10
CA ASP A 287 6.75 10.76 9.52
C ASP A 287 7.59 10.07 10.60
N LYS A 288 8.05 8.86 10.30
CA LYS A 288 8.78 8.01 11.26
C LYS A 288 10.26 8.32 11.32
N SER A 289 10.80 9.10 10.39
CA SER A 289 12.21 9.49 10.35
C SER A 289 12.41 10.94 10.79
N HIS A 290 11.39 11.77 10.58
CA HIS A 290 11.31 13.17 10.96
C HIS A 290 10.17 13.36 11.96
N ALA A 291 10.39 12.89 13.19
CA ALA A 291 9.36 12.94 14.23
C ALA A 291 8.80 14.37 14.42
N GLY A 292 7.48 14.49 14.47
CA GLY A 292 6.75 15.75 14.47
C GLY A 292 6.34 16.28 13.09
N ALA A 293 6.82 15.69 12.00
CA ALA A 293 6.40 16.04 10.65
C ALA A 293 5.08 15.33 10.33
N PHE A 294 3.93 15.97 10.61
CA PHE A 294 2.63 15.43 10.22
C PHE A 294 2.20 15.96 8.86
N ILE A 295 1.92 15.06 7.92
CA ILE A 295 1.39 15.44 6.60
C ILE A 295 -0.10 15.81 6.69
N ALA A 296 -0.59 16.59 5.73
CA ALA A 296 -2.00 16.97 5.68
C ALA A 296 -2.92 15.79 5.34
N ALA A 297 -2.59 15.01 4.30
CA ALA A 297 -3.30 13.78 3.94
C ALA A 297 -2.45 12.85 3.05
N PRO A 298 -2.57 11.52 3.17
CA PRO A 298 -1.81 10.55 2.38
C PRO A 298 -2.43 10.35 0.98
N ALA A 299 -2.63 11.43 0.24
CA ALA A 299 -3.31 11.38 -1.05
C ALA A 299 -2.84 12.48 -2.02
N ALA A 300 -3.03 12.22 -3.30
CA ALA A 300 -3.05 13.23 -4.35
C ALA A 300 -4.51 13.45 -4.79
N PRO A 301 -5.11 14.63 -4.58
CA PRO A 301 -6.44 14.93 -5.12
C PRO A 301 -6.43 14.81 -6.65
N TRP A 302 -7.39 14.06 -7.20
CA TRP A 302 -7.45 13.73 -8.64
C TRP A 302 -6.12 13.14 -9.16
N GLY A 303 -5.49 12.29 -8.35
CA GLY A 303 -4.18 11.69 -8.60
C GLY A 303 -4.07 10.98 -9.95
N GLU A 304 -5.18 10.47 -10.47
CA GLU A 304 -5.28 9.79 -11.75
C GLU A 304 -4.98 10.71 -12.95
N TYR A 305 -5.05 12.02 -12.74
CA TYR A 305 -4.74 13.05 -13.74
C TYR A 305 -3.52 13.89 -13.33
N ASN A 306 -2.91 13.59 -12.20
CA ASN A 306 -1.70 14.25 -11.73
C ASN A 306 -0.47 13.56 -12.33
N HIS A 307 0.09 14.12 -13.39
CA HIS A 307 1.26 13.55 -14.06
C HIS A 307 2.58 14.25 -13.71
N ASP A 308 2.50 15.41 -13.07
CA ASP A 308 3.65 16.28 -12.77
C ASP A 308 4.01 16.33 -11.28
N GLY A 309 3.15 15.80 -10.40
CA GLY A 309 3.37 15.79 -8.96
C GLY A 309 3.05 17.10 -8.26
N ASN A 310 2.43 18.06 -8.95
CA ASN A 310 2.18 19.40 -8.40
C ASN A 310 0.99 19.46 -7.43
N HIS A 311 0.15 18.43 -7.40
CA HIS A 311 -1.06 18.39 -6.57
C HIS A 311 -1.04 17.19 -5.60
N VAL A 312 -0.27 17.33 -4.52
CA VAL A 312 -0.13 16.30 -3.47
C VAL A 312 -0.40 16.87 -2.08
N TYR A 313 -0.94 16.05 -1.18
CA TYR A 313 -1.24 16.44 0.21
C TYR A 313 -0.35 15.75 1.25
N HIS A 314 0.54 14.88 0.80
CA HIS A 314 1.54 14.23 1.65
C HIS A 314 2.72 15.17 1.95
N LEU A 315 2.39 16.40 2.35
CA LEU A 315 3.29 17.48 2.72
C LEU A 315 2.91 18.02 4.10
N VAL A 316 3.88 18.60 4.80
CA VAL A 316 3.65 19.26 6.09
C VAL A 316 3.21 20.69 5.88
N TRP A 317 1.97 20.99 6.24
CA TRP A 317 1.44 22.35 6.24
C TRP A 317 1.34 22.86 7.67
N PRO A 318 1.91 24.03 8.04
CA PRO A 318 1.84 24.55 9.41
C PRO A 318 0.41 24.67 9.95
N ARG A 319 -0.53 25.04 9.09
CA ARG A 319 -1.96 25.13 9.41
C ARG A 319 -2.54 23.78 9.82
N ASP A 320 -2.33 22.76 9.00
CA ASP A 320 -2.87 21.41 9.18
C ASP A 320 -2.18 20.73 10.37
N LEU A 321 -0.85 20.85 10.47
CA LEU A 321 -0.05 20.37 11.61
C LEU A 321 -0.53 20.95 12.95
N CYS A 322 -0.88 22.24 12.99
CA CYS A 322 -1.44 22.87 14.19
C CYS A 322 -2.78 22.24 14.62
N ARG A 323 -3.65 21.91 13.66
CA ARG A 323 -4.93 21.24 13.94
C ARG A 323 -4.74 19.81 14.42
N ILE A 324 -3.84 19.07 13.78
CA ILE A 324 -3.46 17.70 14.18
C ILE A 324 -2.90 17.71 15.61
N ALA A 325 -1.91 18.58 15.88
CA ALA A 325 -1.28 18.68 17.19
C ALA A 325 -2.28 19.05 18.30
N THR A 326 -3.20 19.98 18.02
CA THR A 326 -4.25 20.36 18.98
C THR A 326 -5.20 19.20 19.26
N ALA A 327 -5.63 18.46 18.23
CA ALA A 327 -6.50 17.30 18.39
C ALA A 327 -5.84 16.17 19.20
N LEU A 328 -4.55 15.90 18.95
CA LEU A 328 -3.77 14.93 19.73
C LEU A 328 -3.61 15.38 21.19
N LEU A 329 -3.35 16.67 21.42
CA LEU A 329 -3.26 17.25 22.76
C LEU A 329 -4.59 17.14 23.52
N ASP A 330 -5.72 17.47 22.87
CA ASP A 330 -7.07 17.37 23.46
C ASP A 330 -7.45 15.92 23.77
N ALA A 331 -6.94 14.97 22.98
CA ALA A 331 -7.06 13.54 23.23
C ALA A 331 -6.06 13.00 24.28
N GLY A 332 -5.20 13.86 24.85
CA GLY A 332 -4.29 13.51 25.94
C GLY A 332 -2.89 13.05 25.50
N ASP A 333 -2.58 13.06 24.20
CA ASP A 333 -1.22 12.81 23.72
C ASP A 333 -0.41 14.11 23.60
N SER A 334 0.12 14.53 24.76
CA SER A 334 1.00 15.69 24.83
C SER A 334 2.37 15.46 24.17
N ASP A 335 2.82 14.21 24.05
CA ASP A 335 4.12 13.90 23.47
C ASP A 335 4.11 14.11 21.95
N ALA A 336 3.06 13.64 21.26
CA ALA A 336 2.91 13.89 19.83
C ALA A 336 2.75 15.38 19.50
N ALA A 337 1.96 16.11 20.31
CA ALA A 337 1.81 17.55 20.16
C ALA A 337 3.15 18.30 20.36
N LEU A 338 3.96 17.88 21.33
CA LEU A 338 5.29 18.46 21.55
C LEU A 338 6.26 18.16 20.39
N ARG A 339 6.20 16.96 19.80
CA ARG A 339 6.99 16.63 18.60
C ARG A 339 6.59 17.53 17.42
N ALA A 340 5.29 17.71 17.17
CA ALA A 340 4.78 18.63 16.15
C ALA A 340 5.27 20.07 16.36
N PHE A 341 5.21 20.57 17.60
CA PHE A 341 5.74 21.90 17.93
C PHE A 341 7.24 22.03 17.65
N ARG A 342 8.04 21.03 18.06
CA ARG A 342 9.49 21.02 17.79
C ARG A 342 9.81 20.99 16.30
N HIS A 343 9.03 20.26 15.51
CA HIS A 343 9.16 20.25 14.06
C HIS A 343 8.87 21.63 13.44
N LEU A 344 7.84 22.34 13.90
CA LEU A 344 7.60 23.72 13.46
C LEU A 344 8.75 24.65 13.86
N GLN A 345 9.26 24.51 15.08
CA GLN A 345 10.38 25.33 15.57
C GLN A 345 11.64 25.11 14.72
N SER A 346 11.96 23.87 14.34
CA SER A 346 13.14 23.57 13.52
C SER A 346 13.01 24.04 12.07
N ASN A 347 11.79 24.24 11.57
CA ASN A 347 11.51 24.69 10.20
C ASN A 347 11.10 26.17 10.13
N GLN A 348 11.21 26.91 11.23
CA GLN A 348 10.96 28.35 11.23
C GLN A 348 12.12 29.07 10.54
N ARG A 349 11.79 29.96 9.59
CA ARG A 349 12.75 30.82 8.90
C ARG A 349 13.35 31.84 9.85
N SER A 350 14.49 32.40 9.47
CA SER A 350 15.18 33.43 10.26
C SER A 350 14.37 34.73 10.47
N ASP A 351 13.37 34.99 9.62
CA ASP A 351 12.45 36.13 9.74
C ASP A 351 11.21 35.82 10.61
N GLY A 352 11.14 34.63 11.19
CA GLY A 352 10.03 34.17 12.03
C GLY A 352 8.86 33.55 11.26
N GLY A 353 8.90 33.51 9.93
CA GLY A 353 7.88 32.87 9.10
C GLY A 353 8.08 31.36 8.93
N TRP A 354 7.11 30.71 8.30
CA TRP A 354 7.20 29.34 7.78
C TRP A 354 7.00 29.37 6.26
N TYR A 355 7.41 28.30 5.58
CA TYR A 355 7.26 28.16 4.13
C TYR A 355 5.80 28.03 3.68
#